data_AF-H0SG56-F1
#
_entry.id   AF-H0SG56-F1
#
_cell.length_a   1.000
_cell.length_b   1.000
_cell.length_c   1.000
_cell.angle_alpha   90.00
_cell.angle_beta   90.00
_cell.angle_gamma   90.00
#
_symmetry.space_group_name_H-M   'P 1'
#
loop_
_entity.id
_entity.type
_entity.pdbx_description
1 polymer ?
#
loop_
_entity_poly.entity_id
_entity_poly.type
_entity_poly.pdbx_seq_one_letter_code
_entity_poly.pdbx_strand_id
1 'polypeptide(L)'
;MARQRAKALDTNSQRRVLAELLALGERHWEFVATLQQAGWDVVNPRLDFEVSFAESEEERSEFRRYVVESTKIGLANPNIRFRLPEGEPHSTEYIDQLRRRRDEQFKSSLAPGQRPLWMNELDPCLRRMAQLRYADQAVFSRRFESVQAEEKQRRVHETARHASSMSREFSEELDRPARFYRAVMERETRPLGFTYDAGRSTSDRAVLSKQLINGWDLCLSPEPLAWFPGRNDGQAVTILSLQDQHHRKPVARAKWDQVLIIEHTKLVRHFDHLYKTFASLDELEVILMARMYLLSLVIKDIEASLLVGLAEVV
;
A
#
# COMPACT_ATOMS: atom_id res chain seq x y z
N MET A 1 22.00 22.37 17.74
CA MET A 1 20.68 23.02 17.57
C MET A 1 19.65 22.23 18.35
N ALA A 2 18.85 22.88 19.19
CA ALA A 2 17.76 22.21 19.89
C ALA A 2 16.65 21.84 18.90
N ARG A 3 16.22 20.59 18.91
CA ARG A 3 15.17 20.05 18.02
C ARG A 3 13.79 20.55 18.49
N GLN A 4 13.04 21.26 17.63
CA GLN A 4 11.72 21.84 17.93
C GLN A 4 10.60 20.81 17.86
N ARG A 5 9.89 20.56 18.96
CA ARG A 5 8.80 19.57 19.00
C ARG A 5 7.68 19.90 18.00
N ALA A 6 7.21 18.88 17.29
CA ALA A 6 6.08 19.00 16.37
C ALA A 6 4.79 19.36 17.13
N LYS A 7 3.96 20.21 16.53
CA LYS A 7 2.58 20.45 16.99
C LYS A 7 1.73 19.22 16.66
N ALA A 8 1.00 18.73 17.64
CA ALA A 8 0.08 17.60 17.50
C ALA A 8 -0.97 17.89 16.41
N LEU A 9 -1.24 16.91 15.53
CA LEU A 9 -2.25 17.01 14.48
C LEU A 9 -3.56 16.38 14.94
N ASP A 10 -4.63 17.17 15.05
CA ASP A 10 -5.97 16.62 15.26
C ASP A 10 -6.50 15.90 14.01
N THR A 11 -7.62 15.18 14.14
CA THR A 11 -8.21 14.39 13.04
C THR A 11 -8.49 15.23 11.79
N ASN A 12 -8.94 16.47 11.95
CA ASN A 12 -9.26 17.33 10.81
C ASN A 12 -7.99 17.81 10.10
N SER A 13 -6.95 18.14 10.86
CA SER A 13 -5.64 18.52 10.34
C SER A 13 -4.99 17.38 9.58
N GLN A 14 -5.07 16.15 10.11
CA GLN A 14 -4.57 14.96 9.42
C GLN A 14 -5.29 14.73 8.09
N ARG A 15 -6.62 14.86 8.07
CA ARG A 15 -7.41 14.73 6.83
C ARG A 15 -7.01 15.76 5.78
N ARG A 16 -6.78 17.02 6.18
CA ARG A 16 -6.31 18.07 5.27
C ARG A 16 -4.93 17.71 4.69
N VAL A 17 -3.99 17.33 5.55
CA VAL A 17 -2.65 16.90 5.12
C VAL A 17 -2.71 15.73 4.14
N LEU A 18 -3.56 14.73 4.39
CA LEU A 18 -3.71 13.57 3.49
C LEU A 18 -4.47 13.91 2.21
N ALA A 19 -5.37 14.90 2.23
CA ALA A 19 -6.10 15.34 1.05
C ALA A 19 -5.16 15.92 -0.03
N GLU A 20 -4.02 16.48 0.36
CA GLU A 20 -2.97 16.95 -0.56
C GLU A 20 -2.35 15.83 -1.40
N LEU A 21 -2.55 14.55 -1.00
CA LEU A 21 -2.04 13.38 -1.72
C LEU A 21 -3.01 12.86 -2.79
N LEU A 22 -4.25 13.36 -2.83
CA LEU A 22 -5.29 12.81 -3.72
C LEU A 22 -4.92 12.88 -5.20
N ALA A 23 -4.19 13.93 -5.61
CA ALA A 23 -3.74 14.08 -6.99
C ALA A 23 -2.82 12.93 -7.46
N LEU A 24 -2.11 12.27 -6.54
CA LEU A 24 -1.31 11.09 -6.88
C LEU A 24 -2.17 9.92 -7.35
N GLY A 25 -3.41 9.82 -6.88
CA GLY A 25 -4.33 8.75 -7.30
C GLY A 25 -4.68 8.79 -8.78
N GLU A 26 -4.68 9.99 -9.40
CA GLU A 26 -4.95 10.15 -10.85
C GLU A 26 -3.89 9.45 -11.71
N ARG A 27 -2.68 9.29 -11.17
CA ARG A 27 -1.52 8.71 -11.87
C ARG A 27 -1.42 7.19 -11.71
N HIS A 28 -2.44 6.53 -11.17
CA HIS A 28 -2.47 5.08 -10.96
C HIS A 28 -1.93 4.29 -12.16
N TRP A 29 -2.51 4.52 -13.34
CA TRP A 29 -2.18 3.77 -14.56
C TRP A 29 -0.80 4.12 -15.11
N GLU A 30 -0.31 5.34 -14.88
CA GLU A 30 1.07 5.75 -15.17
C GLU A 30 2.06 4.96 -14.31
N PHE A 31 1.76 4.78 -13.01
CA PHE A 31 2.60 4.00 -12.11
C PHE A 31 2.62 2.51 -12.49
N VAL A 32 1.47 1.93 -12.84
CA VAL A 32 1.40 0.54 -13.35
C VAL A 32 2.30 0.38 -14.58
N ALA A 33 2.17 1.27 -15.56
CA ALA A 33 2.96 1.21 -16.79
C ALA A 33 4.47 1.37 -16.51
N THR A 34 4.84 2.31 -15.63
CA THR A 34 6.24 2.57 -15.27
C THR A 34 6.86 1.38 -14.53
N LEU A 35 6.13 0.78 -13.59
CA LEU A 35 6.55 -0.44 -12.90
C LEU A 35 6.78 -1.59 -13.88
N GLN A 36 5.82 -1.82 -14.79
CA GLN A 36 5.94 -2.86 -15.81
C GLN A 36 7.17 -2.66 -16.69
N GLN A 37 7.42 -1.43 -17.16
CA GLN A 37 8.61 -1.11 -17.98
C GLN A 37 9.92 -1.38 -17.22
N ALA A 38 9.94 -1.10 -15.92
CA ALA A 38 11.08 -1.37 -15.05
C ALA A 38 11.26 -2.87 -14.73
N GLY A 39 10.28 -3.71 -15.04
CA GLY A 39 10.31 -5.15 -14.77
C GLY A 39 9.51 -5.61 -13.56
N TRP A 40 8.74 -4.73 -12.94
CA TRP A 40 7.88 -4.99 -11.78
C TRP A 40 6.43 -5.22 -12.23
N ASP A 41 6.11 -6.42 -12.72
CA ASP A 41 4.86 -6.69 -13.44
C ASP A 41 3.98 -7.78 -12.81
N VAL A 42 4.31 -8.28 -11.62
CA VAL A 42 3.51 -9.29 -10.87
C VAL A 42 2.05 -8.87 -10.63
N VAL A 43 1.74 -7.57 -10.65
CA VAL A 43 0.38 -7.04 -10.46
C VAL A 43 -0.53 -7.25 -11.68
N ASN A 44 0.05 -7.37 -12.88
CA ASN A 44 -0.68 -7.36 -14.14
C ASN A 44 -1.68 -8.51 -14.29
N PRO A 45 -1.34 -9.78 -13.99
CA PRO A 45 -2.28 -10.89 -14.15
C PRO A 45 -3.59 -10.68 -13.39
N ARG A 46 -3.51 -10.09 -12.19
CA ARG A 46 -4.70 -9.81 -11.37
C ARG A 46 -5.52 -8.65 -11.91
N LEU A 47 -4.86 -7.59 -12.38
CA LEU A 47 -5.55 -6.46 -13.01
C LEU A 47 -6.27 -6.92 -14.28
N ASP A 48 -5.60 -7.69 -15.13
CA ASP A 48 -6.17 -8.25 -16.35
C ASP A 48 -7.33 -9.20 -16.04
N PHE A 49 -7.21 -10.01 -14.98
CA PHE A 49 -8.29 -10.87 -14.53
C PHE A 49 -9.53 -10.08 -14.12
N GLU A 50 -9.40 -9.01 -13.34
CA GLU A 50 -10.53 -8.16 -12.94
C GLU A 50 -11.18 -7.47 -14.15
N VAL A 51 -10.37 -6.91 -15.05
CA VAL A 51 -10.83 -6.26 -16.29
C VAL A 51 -11.51 -7.27 -17.23
N SER A 52 -11.12 -8.55 -17.20
CA SER A 52 -11.73 -9.59 -18.04
C SER A 52 -13.22 -9.83 -17.79
N PHE A 53 -13.75 -9.31 -16.66
CA PHE A 53 -15.18 -9.33 -16.35
C PHE A 53 -15.96 -8.17 -16.97
N ALA A 54 -15.32 -7.25 -17.69
CA ALA A 54 -16.02 -6.22 -18.46
C ALA A 54 -16.65 -6.80 -19.73
N GLU A 55 -17.91 -6.45 -19.99
CA GLU A 55 -18.67 -6.86 -21.18
C GLU A 55 -18.59 -5.83 -22.30
N SER A 56 -18.16 -4.60 -22.00
CA SER A 56 -18.00 -3.53 -22.98
C SER A 56 -16.81 -2.62 -22.67
N GLU A 57 -16.44 -1.74 -23.61
CA GLU A 57 -15.36 -0.76 -23.40
C GLU A 57 -15.76 0.34 -22.41
N GLU A 58 -17.05 0.65 -22.32
CA GLU A 58 -17.60 1.57 -21.32
C GLU A 58 -17.40 1.03 -19.90
N GLU A 59 -17.63 -0.27 -19.69
CA GLU A 59 -17.40 -0.91 -18.40
C GLU A 59 -15.90 -1.00 -18.06
N ARG A 60 -15.03 -1.20 -19.05
CA ARG A 60 -13.58 -1.12 -18.86
C ARG A 60 -13.16 0.27 -18.41
N SER A 61 -13.75 1.31 -19.02
CA SER A 61 -13.49 2.70 -18.67
C SER A 61 -14.02 3.05 -17.26
N GLU A 62 -15.21 2.55 -16.89
CA GLU A 62 -15.77 2.65 -15.53
C GLU A 62 -14.86 1.96 -14.51
N PHE A 63 -14.38 0.73 -14.78
CA PHE A 63 -13.42 0.05 -13.92
C PHE A 63 -12.14 0.87 -13.73
N ARG A 64 -11.57 1.39 -14.82
CA ARG A 64 -10.35 2.21 -14.76
C ARG A 64 -10.53 3.44 -13.86
N ARG A 65 -11.69 4.10 -13.96
CA ARG A 65 -12.03 5.25 -13.11
C ARG A 65 -12.29 4.83 -11.67
N TYR A 66 -13.02 3.73 -11.45
CA TYR A 66 -13.27 3.18 -10.12
C TYR A 66 -11.96 2.89 -9.38
N VAL A 67 -10.97 2.32 -10.06
CA VAL A 67 -9.66 2.03 -9.48
C VAL A 67 -8.93 3.32 -9.06
N VAL A 68 -8.92 4.34 -9.92
CA VAL A 68 -8.34 5.66 -9.59
C VAL A 68 -9.00 6.29 -8.36
N GLU A 69 -10.33 6.33 -8.33
CA GLU A 69 -11.09 6.92 -7.21
C GLU A 69 -10.94 6.09 -5.92
N SER A 70 -10.84 4.77 -6.04
CA SER A 70 -10.54 3.90 -4.90
C SER A 70 -9.13 4.12 -4.34
N THR A 71 -8.15 4.37 -5.22
CA THR A 71 -6.79 4.75 -4.82
C THR A 71 -6.79 6.07 -4.06
N LYS A 72 -7.50 7.09 -4.55
CA LYS A 72 -7.68 8.38 -3.84
C LYS A 72 -8.23 8.18 -2.43
N ILE A 73 -9.30 7.40 -2.29
CA ILE A 73 -9.89 7.05 -0.99
C ILE A 73 -8.87 6.35 -0.09
N GLY A 74 -8.04 5.44 -0.63
CA GLY A 74 -7.01 4.75 0.13
C GLY A 74 -5.90 5.67 0.66
N LEU A 75 -5.53 6.71 -0.10
CA LEU A 75 -4.55 7.72 0.33
C LEU A 75 -5.11 8.65 1.41
N ALA A 76 -6.37 9.08 1.25
CA ALA A 76 -7.03 9.96 2.22
C ALA A 76 -7.49 9.24 3.50
N ASN A 77 -7.70 7.92 3.44
CA ASN A 77 -8.14 7.10 4.56
C ASN A 77 -7.16 5.94 4.81
N PRO A 78 -5.99 6.20 5.41
CA PRO A 78 -5.06 5.15 5.78
C PRO A 78 -5.72 4.10 6.67
N ASN A 79 -5.22 2.86 6.60
CA ASN A 79 -5.91 1.68 7.11
C ASN A 79 -6.40 1.81 8.56
N ILE A 80 -7.71 1.61 8.77
CA ILE A 80 -8.44 1.62 10.05
C ILE A 80 -7.90 0.61 11.08
N ARG A 81 -7.06 -0.37 10.66
CA ARG A 81 -6.28 -1.19 11.62
C ARG A 81 -5.47 -0.33 12.59
N PHE A 82 -5.10 0.86 12.13
CA PHE A 82 -4.55 1.94 12.92
C PHE A 82 -5.60 3.07 13.07
N ARG A 83 -6.79 2.73 13.59
CA ARG A 83 -8.01 3.55 13.79
C ARG A 83 -7.90 5.06 13.50
N LEU A 84 -8.61 5.53 12.48
CA LEU A 84 -9.07 6.92 12.44
C LEU A 84 -10.01 7.16 13.65
N PRO A 85 -9.87 8.27 14.41
CA PRO A 85 -10.88 8.69 15.36
C PRO A 85 -12.22 8.95 14.67
N GLU A 86 -13.31 8.91 15.44
CA GLU A 86 -14.69 9.15 15.02
C GLU A 86 -14.81 10.28 13.99
N GLY A 87 -15.42 9.95 12.84
CA GLY A 87 -15.77 10.89 11.78
C GLY A 87 -15.95 10.17 10.44
N GLU A 88 -16.62 10.82 9.50
CA GLU A 88 -16.91 10.20 8.20
C GLU A 88 -15.62 9.99 7.38
N PRO A 89 -15.43 8.79 6.79
CA PRO A 89 -14.30 8.54 5.91
C PRO A 89 -14.41 9.39 4.64
N HIS A 90 -13.27 9.84 4.11
CA HIS A 90 -13.25 10.53 2.82
C HIS A 90 -13.84 9.65 1.73
N SER A 91 -14.68 10.24 0.88
CA SER A 91 -15.27 9.62 -0.29
C SER A 91 -15.13 10.57 -1.48
N THR A 92 -15.20 10.02 -2.67
CA THR A 92 -15.16 10.76 -3.94
C THR A 92 -16.55 10.79 -4.54
N GLU A 93 -16.90 11.87 -5.26
CA GLU A 93 -18.21 12.00 -5.89
C GLU A 93 -18.58 10.79 -6.76
N TYR A 94 -17.62 10.27 -7.54
CA TYR A 94 -17.85 9.12 -8.41
C TYR A 94 -18.20 7.84 -7.64
N ILE A 95 -17.48 7.56 -6.55
CA ILE A 95 -17.77 6.40 -5.67
C ILE A 95 -19.15 6.54 -5.02
N ASP A 96 -19.55 7.75 -4.63
CA ASP A 96 -20.89 8.00 -4.08
C ASP A 96 -21.99 7.89 -5.15
N GLN A 97 -21.72 8.26 -6.39
CA GLN A 97 -22.60 7.98 -7.53
C GLN A 97 -22.75 6.46 -7.75
N LEU A 98 -21.66 5.69 -7.74
CA LEU A 98 -21.73 4.22 -7.89
C LEU A 98 -22.50 3.55 -6.74
N ARG A 99 -22.33 4.03 -5.50
CA ARG A 99 -23.12 3.58 -4.33
C ARG A 99 -24.61 3.80 -4.56
N ARG A 100 -25.01 5.01 -5.00
CA ARG A 100 -26.41 5.33 -5.31
C ARG A 100 -26.98 4.45 -6.41
N ARG A 101 -26.29 4.30 -7.55
CA ARG A 101 -26.71 3.43 -8.66
C ARG A 101 -26.91 1.99 -8.21
N ARG A 102 -25.99 1.46 -7.40
CA ARG A 102 -26.09 0.11 -6.82
C ARG A 102 -27.31 0.01 -5.89
N ASP A 103 -27.51 0.96 -4.99
CA ASP A 103 -28.63 0.94 -4.03
C ASP A 103 -29.99 1.08 -4.73
N GLU A 104 -30.06 1.86 -5.82
CA GLU A 104 -31.23 1.93 -6.72
C GLU A 104 -31.47 0.59 -7.43
N GLN A 105 -30.41 -0.01 -7.99
CA GLN A 105 -30.49 -1.28 -8.72
C GLN A 105 -31.01 -2.43 -7.85
N PHE A 106 -30.57 -2.52 -6.60
CA PHE A 106 -30.94 -3.63 -5.72
C PHE A 106 -32.18 -3.38 -4.85
N LYS A 107 -32.78 -2.17 -4.94
CA LYS A 107 -33.87 -1.67 -4.08
C LYS A 107 -33.44 -1.70 -2.60
N SER A 108 -33.53 -0.56 -1.91
CA SER A 108 -32.93 -0.33 -0.58
C SER A 108 -33.38 -1.24 0.58
N SER A 109 -34.23 -2.25 0.35
CA SER A 109 -34.92 -3.04 1.37
C SER A 109 -34.05 -4.08 2.08
N LEU A 110 -32.91 -4.49 1.52
CA LEU A 110 -32.00 -5.39 2.22
C LEU A 110 -31.10 -4.58 3.16
N ALA A 111 -31.21 -4.84 4.47
CA ALA A 111 -30.33 -4.27 5.47
C ALA A 111 -28.85 -4.67 5.21
N PRO A 112 -27.84 -3.89 5.64
CA PRO A 112 -26.42 -4.16 5.38
C PRO A 112 -25.91 -5.57 5.75
N GLY A 113 -26.58 -6.27 6.67
CA GLY A 113 -26.26 -7.67 7.05
C GLY A 113 -27.00 -8.76 6.27
N GLN A 114 -27.93 -8.39 5.39
CA GLN A 114 -28.78 -9.32 4.62
C GLN A 114 -28.39 -9.39 3.13
N ARG A 115 -27.49 -8.52 2.68
CA ARG A 115 -27.02 -8.48 1.29
C ARG A 115 -25.92 -9.53 1.08
N PRO A 116 -26.01 -10.39 0.04
CA PRO A 116 -24.88 -11.18 -0.42
C PRO A 116 -23.64 -10.31 -0.63
N LEU A 117 -22.45 -10.82 -0.30
CA LEU A 117 -21.21 -10.04 -0.31
C LEU A 117 -20.91 -9.40 -1.67
N TRP A 118 -21.26 -10.06 -2.78
CA TRP A 118 -21.10 -9.50 -4.13
C TRP A 118 -21.95 -8.25 -4.37
N MET A 119 -23.10 -8.09 -3.69
CA MET A 119 -23.93 -6.89 -3.81
C MET A 119 -23.28 -5.66 -3.16
N ASN A 120 -22.20 -5.83 -2.39
CA ASN A 120 -21.46 -4.70 -1.83
C ASN A 120 -20.50 -4.07 -2.84
N GLU A 121 -20.13 -4.80 -3.90
CA GLU A 121 -19.22 -4.32 -4.95
C GLU A 121 -19.87 -3.20 -5.77
N LEU A 122 -19.14 -2.08 -5.87
CA LEU A 122 -19.61 -0.87 -6.56
C LEU A 122 -19.41 -0.93 -8.07
N ASP A 123 -18.26 -1.47 -8.48
CA ASP A 123 -17.89 -1.63 -9.87
C ASP A 123 -18.55 -2.89 -10.48
N PRO A 124 -19.11 -2.81 -11.70
CA PRO A 124 -19.73 -3.95 -12.38
C PRO A 124 -18.80 -5.15 -12.59
N CYS A 125 -17.52 -4.93 -12.93
CA CYS A 125 -16.56 -6.01 -13.20
C CYS A 125 -16.26 -6.78 -11.91
N LEU A 126 -15.95 -6.07 -10.82
CA LEU A 126 -15.73 -6.66 -9.49
C LEU A 126 -16.98 -7.34 -8.96
N ARG A 127 -18.16 -6.78 -9.22
CA ARG A 127 -19.44 -7.40 -8.87
C ARG A 127 -19.63 -8.73 -9.59
N ARG A 128 -19.43 -8.79 -10.92
CA ARG A 128 -19.53 -10.03 -11.69
C ARG A 128 -18.47 -11.04 -11.27
N MET A 129 -17.24 -10.60 -10.97
CA MET A 129 -16.21 -11.46 -10.40
C MET A 129 -16.64 -12.07 -9.07
N ALA A 130 -17.18 -11.25 -8.17
CA ALA A 130 -17.70 -11.73 -6.88
C ALA A 130 -18.90 -12.67 -7.07
N GLN A 131 -19.83 -12.35 -7.99
CA GLN A 131 -20.94 -13.24 -8.34
C GLN A 131 -20.46 -14.59 -8.83
N LEU A 132 -19.49 -14.64 -9.75
CA LEU A 132 -18.91 -15.90 -10.25
C LEU A 132 -18.31 -16.70 -9.09
N ARG A 133 -17.57 -16.04 -8.19
CA ARG A 133 -16.98 -16.68 -7.01
C ARG A 133 -18.01 -17.36 -6.10
N TYR A 134 -19.22 -16.80 -5.98
CA TYR A 134 -20.30 -17.36 -5.15
C TYR A 134 -21.19 -18.34 -5.90
N ALA A 135 -21.49 -18.09 -7.17
CA ALA A 135 -22.44 -18.87 -7.96
C ALA A 135 -21.80 -20.11 -8.58
N ASP A 136 -20.53 -20.02 -9.00
CA ASP A 136 -19.77 -21.12 -9.60
C ASP A 136 -18.32 -21.10 -9.10
N GLN A 137 -18.15 -21.53 -7.85
CA GLN A 137 -16.86 -21.56 -7.19
C GLN A 137 -15.82 -22.42 -7.94
N ALA A 138 -16.25 -23.50 -8.61
CA ALA A 138 -15.34 -24.38 -9.33
C ALA A 138 -14.73 -23.69 -10.56
N VAL A 139 -15.55 -22.98 -11.34
CA VAL A 139 -15.06 -22.19 -12.48
C VAL A 139 -14.21 -21.02 -12.00
N PHE A 140 -14.63 -20.30 -10.96
CA PHE A 140 -13.83 -19.21 -10.39
C PHE A 140 -12.45 -19.70 -9.95
N SER A 141 -12.39 -20.76 -9.13
CA SER A 141 -11.13 -21.30 -8.62
C SER A 141 -10.19 -21.71 -9.75
N ARG A 142 -10.68 -22.40 -10.79
CA ARG A 142 -9.86 -22.79 -11.94
C ARG A 142 -9.26 -21.59 -12.68
N ARG A 143 -10.08 -20.55 -12.92
CA ARG A 143 -9.59 -19.33 -13.59
C ARG A 143 -8.57 -18.60 -12.71
N PHE A 144 -8.86 -18.51 -11.41
CA PHE A 144 -8.00 -17.82 -10.46
C PHE A 144 -6.68 -18.55 -10.17
N GLU A 145 -6.68 -19.88 -10.16
CA GLU A 145 -5.45 -20.71 -10.08
C GLU A 145 -4.49 -20.41 -11.23
N SER A 146 -5.03 -20.17 -12.44
CA SER A 146 -4.21 -19.79 -13.60
C SER A 146 -3.56 -18.41 -13.40
N VAL A 147 -4.32 -17.46 -12.84
CA VAL A 147 -3.81 -16.13 -12.48
C VAL A 147 -2.71 -16.23 -11.41
N GLN A 148 -2.93 -17.02 -10.36
CA GLN A 148 -1.94 -17.23 -9.30
C GLN A 148 -0.67 -17.93 -9.80
N ALA A 149 -0.81 -18.86 -10.75
CA ALA A 149 0.35 -19.50 -11.38
C ALA A 149 1.18 -18.48 -12.18
N GLU A 150 0.52 -17.58 -12.92
CA GLU A 150 1.19 -16.50 -13.65
C GLU A 150 1.85 -15.49 -12.70
N GLU A 151 1.16 -15.07 -11.62
CA GLU A 151 1.73 -14.23 -10.55
C GLU A 151 3.01 -14.87 -9.99
N LYS A 152 2.99 -16.17 -9.70
CA LYS A 152 4.15 -16.91 -9.19
C LYS A 152 5.28 -16.96 -10.22
N GLN A 153 4.99 -17.19 -11.49
CA GLN A 153 5.99 -17.20 -12.55
C GLN A 153 6.64 -15.82 -12.71
N ARG A 154 5.85 -14.75 -12.71
CA ARG A 154 6.35 -13.37 -12.75
C ARG A 154 7.23 -13.04 -11.54
N ARG A 155 6.83 -13.45 -10.34
CA ARG A 155 7.65 -13.31 -9.13
C ARG A 155 9.02 -13.98 -9.28
N VAL A 156 9.08 -15.20 -9.84
CA VAL A 156 10.35 -15.89 -10.10
C VAL A 156 11.22 -15.10 -11.10
N HIS A 157 10.63 -14.57 -12.17
CA HIS A 157 11.36 -13.75 -13.15
C HIS A 157 11.84 -12.42 -12.56
N GLU A 158 11.01 -11.73 -11.78
CA GLU A 158 11.39 -10.52 -11.05
C GLU A 158 12.57 -10.79 -10.11
N THR A 159 12.51 -11.89 -9.34
CA THR A 159 13.59 -12.27 -8.44
C THR A 159 14.87 -12.57 -9.21
N ALA A 160 14.82 -13.34 -10.29
CA ALA A 160 15.97 -13.64 -11.13
C ALA A 160 16.57 -12.38 -11.79
N ARG A 161 15.73 -11.38 -12.08
CA ARG A 161 16.14 -10.11 -12.72
C ARG A 161 16.78 -9.13 -11.74
N HIS A 162 16.24 -9.02 -10.53
CA HIS A 162 16.54 -7.92 -9.62
C HIS A 162 17.37 -8.32 -8.39
N ALA A 163 17.37 -9.59 -7.96
CA ALA A 163 18.12 -10.01 -6.79
C ALA A 163 19.63 -9.77 -6.99
N SER A 164 20.28 -9.17 -6.00
CA SER A 164 21.71 -8.82 -6.08
C SER A 164 22.64 -9.90 -5.54
N SER A 165 22.07 -11.03 -5.09
CA SER A 165 22.76 -12.07 -4.30
C SER A 165 23.26 -11.60 -2.93
N MET A 166 22.79 -10.45 -2.42
CA MET A 166 23.08 -9.98 -1.05
C MET A 166 22.68 -11.03 -0.01
N SER A 167 21.65 -11.84 -0.28
CA SER A 167 21.20 -12.94 0.57
C SER A 167 22.33 -13.88 1.03
N ARG A 168 23.40 -14.04 0.24
CA ARG A 168 24.55 -14.90 0.57
C ARG A 168 25.31 -14.42 1.80
N GLU A 169 25.34 -13.11 2.06
CA GLU A 169 25.98 -12.53 3.26
C GLU A 169 25.13 -12.72 4.52
N PHE A 170 23.87 -13.08 4.37
CA PHE A 170 22.86 -13.19 5.43
C PHE A 170 22.17 -14.55 5.43
N SER A 171 22.80 -15.60 4.88
CA SER A 171 22.14 -16.87 4.56
C SER A 171 21.47 -17.58 5.75
N GLU A 172 21.91 -17.27 6.97
CA GLU A 172 21.37 -17.82 8.22
C GLU A 172 20.23 -16.97 8.83
N GLU A 173 19.87 -15.84 8.21
CA GLU A 173 18.93 -14.86 8.78
C GLU A 173 17.50 -14.97 8.24
N LEU A 174 17.15 -16.02 7.50
CA LEU A 174 15.78 -16.15 6.95
C LEU A 174 14.69 -16.10 8.03
N ASP A 175 14.93 -16.73 9.18
CA ASP A 175 14.01 -16.75 10.32
C ASP A 175 13.92 -15.39 11.04
N ARG A 176 14.96 -14.55 10.91
CA ARG A 176 15.08 -13.25 11.58
C ARG A 176 15.78 -12.23 10.68
N PRO A 177 15.15 -11.79 9.58
CA PRO A 177 15.84 -11.06 8.51
C PRO A 177 16.02 -9.56 8.81
N ALA A 178 16.12 -9.16 10.08
CA ALA A 178 16.12 -7.75 10.48
C ALA A 178 17.37 -7.00 9.97
N ARG A 179 18.57 -7.63 10.02
CA ARG A 179 19.78 -6.99 9.49
C ARG A 179 19.79 -7.00 7.97
N PHE A 180 19.34 -8.08 7.35
CA PHE A 180 19.14 -8.16 5.91
C PHE A 180 18.19 -7.06 5.39
N TYR A 181 17.01 -6.94 6.00
CA TYR A 181 16.04 -5.88 5.70
C TYR A 181 16.68 -4.51 5.81
N ARG A 182 17.42 -4.25 6.89
CA ARG A 182 18.13 -2.97 7.09
C ARG A 182 19.11 -2.69 5.96
N ALA A 183 19.94 -3.67 5.60
CA ALA A 183 20.96 -3.52 4.55
C ALA A 183 20.33 -3.15 3.20
N VAL A 184 19.27 -3.86 2.80
CA VAL A 184 18.52 -3.58 1.56
C VAL A 184 17.88 -2.19 1.64
N MET A 185 17.16 -1.88 2.72
CA MET A 185 16.47 -0.60 2.86
C MET A 185 17.43 0.60 2.88
N GLU A 186 18.57 0.52 3.57
CA GLU A 186 19.58 1.58 3.54
C GLU A 186 20.15 1.78 2.13
N ARG A 187 20.35 0.70 1.36
CA ARG A 187 20.84 0.78 -0.03
C ARG A 187 19.82 1.50 -0.92
N GLU A 188 18.57 1.05 -0.89
CA GLU A 188 17.52 1.54 -1.81
C GLU A 188 17.00 2.93 -1.46
N THR A 189 17.00 3.32 -0.18
CA THR A 189 16.41 4.60 0.26
C THR A 189 17.41 5.73 0.43
N ARG A 190 18.71 5.44 0.49
CA ARG A 190 19.77 6.45 0.59
C ARG A 190 19.69 7.49 -0.54
N PRO A 191 19.47 7.12 -1.84
CA PRO A 191 19.28 8.11 -2.89
C PRO A 191 18.06 9.02 -2.69
N LEU A 192 17.06 8.57 -1.92
CA LEU A 192 15.85 9.32 -1.59
C LEU A 192 16.05 10.25 -0.36
N GLY A 193 17.21 10.16 0.30
CA GLY A 193 17.59 10.98 1.45
C GLY A 193 17.22 10.40 2.81
N PHE A 194 16.77 9.15 2.88
CA PHE A 194 16.54 8.47 4.15
C PHE A 194 17.86 8.00 4.77
N THR A 195 17.92 8.03 6.09
CA THR A 195 19.08 7.59 6.88
C THR A 195 18.62 6.73 8.05
N TYR A 196 19.47 5.84 8.53
CA TYR A 196 19.14 4.98 9.67
C TYR A 196 18.96 5.80 10.96
N ASP A 197 17.79 5.66 11.60
CA ASP A 197 17.45 6.34 12.85
C ASP A 197 17.68 5.40 14.04
N ALA A 198 18.87 5.47 14.63
CA ALA A 198 19.22 4.67 15.80
C ALA A 198 18.32 4.93 17.01
N GLY A 199 17.70 6.12 17.10
CA GLY A 199 16.81 6.47 18.21
C GLY A 199 15.46 5.78 18.12
N ARG A 200 14.93 5.57 16.91
CA ARG A 200 13.64 4.88 16.66
C ARG A 200 13.79 3.39 16.39
N SER A 201 15.00 2.93 16.09
CA SER A 201 15.29 1.54 15.76
C SER A 201 15.45 0.68 17.02
N THR A 202 15.13 -0.60 16.88
CA THR A 202 15.38 -1.66 17.87
C THR A 202 16.17 -2.79 17.20
N SER A 203 16.58 -3.81 17.97
CA SER A 203 17.33 -4.96 17.44
C SER A 203 16.59 -5.74 16.36
N ASP A 204 15.26 -5.71 16.39
CA ASP A 204 14.34 -6.42 15.48
C ASP A 204 13.66 -5.48 14.47
N ARG A 205 13.90 -4.16 14.54
CA ARG A 205 13.22 -3.18 13.70
C ARG A 205 14.14 -2.02 13.32
N ALA A 206 14.54 -1.97 12.05
CA ALA A 206 15.29 -0.86 11.50
C ALA A 206 14.36 0.24 10.96
N VAL A 207 14.38 1.40 11.60
CA VAL A 207 13.65 2.59 11.13
C VAL A 207 14.62 3.48 10.37
N LEU A 208 14.21 3.91 9.18
CA LEU A 208 14.93 4.92 8.41
C LEU A 208 14.09 6.19 8.39
N SER A 209 14.72 7.34 8.61
CA SER A 209 14.05 8.63 8.65
C SER A 209 14.73 9.68 7.77
N LYS A 210 13.92 10.62 7.32
CA LYS A 210 14.30 11.82 6.58
C LYS A 210 13.55 12.99 7.20
N GLN A 211 14.27 14.05 7.54
CA GLN A 211 13.66 15.24 8.12
C GLN A 211 12.81 15.97 7.06
N LEU A 212 11.61 16.42 7.44
CA LEU A 212 10.71 17.19 6.57
C LEU A 212 10.66 18.67 7.02
N ILE A 213 9.75 19.05 7.92
CA ILE A 213 9.59 20.43 8.43
C ILE A 213 9.10 20.44 9.88
N ASN A 214 9.42 21.51 10.64
CA ASN A 214 8.83 21.81 11.96
C ASN A 214 8.83 20.63 12.95
N GLY A 215 9.90 19.83 12.94
CA GLY A 215 10.05 18.67 13.82
C GLY A 215 9.28 17.43 13.39
N TRP A 216 8.73 17.39 12.17
CA TRP A 216 8.20 16.19 11.54
C TRP A 216 9.25 15.51 10.65
N ASP A 217 9.35 14.20 10.77
CA ASP A 217 10.19 13.33 9.95
C ASP A 217 9.32 12.37 9.13
N LEU A 218 9.68 12.15 7.87
CA LEU A 218 9.23 10.99 7.12
C LEU A 218 10.01 9.76 7.58
N CYS A 219 9.29 8.69 7.90
CA CYS A 219 9.83 7.47 8.48
C CYS A 219 9.38 6.25 7.68
N LEU A 220 10.34 5.41 7.29
CA LEU A 220 10.15 4.06 6.79
C LEU A 220 10.37 3.08 7.93
N SER A 221 9.32 2.39 8.34
CA SER A 221 9.35 1.46 9.47
C SER A 221 8.80 0.10 9.04
N PRO A 222 9.50 -1.02 9.28
CA PRO A 222 8.91 -2.33 9.06
C PRO A 222 7.83 -2.58 10.11
N GLU A 223 6.72 -3.19 9.70
CA GLU A 223 5.94 -4.05 10.60
C GLU A 223 6.83 -5.20 11.09
N PRO A 224 6.55 -5.84 12.23
CA PRO A 224 7.32 -6.98 12.69
C PRO A 224 7.49 -8.02 11.57
N LEU A 225 8.73 -8.22 11.14
CA LEU A 225 9.06 -9.23 10.13
C LEU A 225 8.75 -10.58 10.75
N ALA A 226 7.77 -11.28 10.19
CA ALA A 226 7.32 -12.56 10.70
C ALA A 226 7.69 -13.63 9.70
N TRP A 227 8.47 -14.62 10.13
CA TRP A 227 8.69 -15.87 9.42
C TRP A 227 7.78 -16.95 10.02
N PHE A 228 7.11 -17.73 9.17
CA PHE A 228 6.18 -18.78 9.58
C PHE A 228 6.71 -20.15 9.10
N PRO A 229 7.52 -20.85 9.93
CA PRO A 229 8.17 -22.09 9.51
C PRO A 229 7.21 -23.16 8.96
N GLY A 230 6.01 -23.27 9.54
CA GLY A 230 5.00 -24.25 9.10
C GLY A 230 4.36 -23.94 7.75
N ARG A 231 4.55 -22.74 7.21
CA ARG A 231 4.04 -22.30 5.90
C ARG A 231 5.16 -22.08 4.88
N ASN A 232 6.41 -22.09 5.34
CA ASN A 232 7.60 -21.75 4.56
C ASN A 232 7.46 -20.38 3.85
N ASP A 233 6.81 -19.42 4.51
CA ASP A 233 6.67 -18.04 4.06
C ASP A 233 6.93 -17.05 5.20
N GLY A 234 7.39 -15.86 4.83
CA GLY A 234 7.51 -14.71 5.70
C GLY A 234 6.69 -13.54 5.19
N GLN A 235 6.49 -12.53 6.04
CA GLN A 235 5.79 -11.29 5.70
C GLN A 235 6.70 -10.09 5.91
N ALA A 236 6.74 -9.23 4.90
CA ALA A 236 7.45 -7.95 4.92
C ALA A 236 6.50 -6.83 4.50
N VAL A 237 6.26 -5.92 5.43
CA VAL A 237 5.48 -4.71 5.20
C VAL A 237 6.30 -3.54 5.69
N THR A 238 6.56 -2.59 4.80
CA THR A 238 7.21 -1.32 5.14
C THR A 238 6.17 -0.22 5.14
N ILE A 239 6.00 0.41 6.31
CA ILE A 239 5.10 1.54 6.50
C ILE A 239 5.87 2.83 6.24
N LEU A 240 5.33 3.67 5.35
CA LEU A 240 5.68 5.07 5.26
C LEU A 240 4.79 5.87 6.21
N SER A 241 5.39 6.71 7.04
CA SER A 241 4.66 7.53 7.99
C SER A 241 5.35 8.86 8.24
N LEU A 242 4.55 9.90 8.49
CA LEU A 242 5.01 11.17 9.02
C LEU A 242 4.94 11.10 10.54
N GLN A 243 6.06 11.34 11.23
CA GLN A 243 6.16 11.18 12.68
C GLN A 243 6.86 12.37 13.34
N ASP A 244 6.41 12.77 14.54
CA ASP A 244 7.16 13.72 15.38
C ASP A 244 8.60 13.19 15.57
N GLN A 245 9.61 14.04 15.41
CA GLN A 245 11.04 13.75 15.60
C GLN A 245 11.39 13.16 16.97
N HIS A 246 10.53 13.38 17.97
CA HIS A 246 10.66 12.86 19.33
C HIS A 246 9.86 11.57 19.54
N HIS A 247 9.07 11.12 18.56
CA HIS A 247 8.37 9.85 18.62
C HIS A 247 9.37 8.69 18.55
N ARG A 248 9.37 7.83 19.57
CA ARG A 248 10.27 6.65 19.66
C ARG A 248 9.55 5.31 19.67
N LYS A 249 8.22 5.32 19.73
CA LYS A 249 7.43 4.09 19.86
C LYS A 249 7.21 3.44 18.49
N PRO A 250 6.89 2.14 18.44
CA PRO A 250 6.31 1.56 17.24
C PRO A 250 5.08 2.32 16.75
N VAL A 251 4.91 2.43 15.42
CA VAL A 251 3.70 2.99 14.79
C VAL A 251 2.44 2.32 15.33
N ALA A 252 2.47 0.98 15.51
CA ALA A 252 1.36 0.22 16.10
C ALA A 252 0.99 0.61 17.54
N ARG A 253 1.85 1.35 18.26
CA ARG A 253 1.63 1.85 19.63
C ARG A 253 1.62 3.37 19.69
N ALA A 254 1.62 4.05 18.54
CA ALA A 254 1.64 5.49 18.47
C ALA A 254 0.26 6.07 18.78
N LYS A 255 0.26 7.30 19.32
CA LYS A 255 -0.96 8.11 19.34
C LYS A 255 -1.12 8.79 17.98
N TRP A 256 -2.35 8.89 17.50
CA TRP A 256 -2.70 9.42 16.18
C TRP A 256 -2.17 10.83 15.95
N ASP A 257 -2.16 11.66 17.00
CA ASP A 257 -1.71 13.04 16.94
C ASP A 257 -0.20 13.20 16.72
N GLN A 258 0.55 12.09 16.78
CA GLN A 258 2.02 12.03 16.66
C GLN A 258 2.50 11.27 15.43
N VAL A 259 1.62 10.53 14.74
CA VAL A 259 1.95 9.67 13.60
C VAL A 259 0.81 9.67 12.59
N LEU A 260 1.15 9.97 11.34
CA LEU A 260 0.26 9.89 10.19
C LEU A 260 0.80 8.85 9.20
N ILE A 261 0.03 7.82 8.90
CA ILE A 261 0.42 6.77 7.95
C ILE A 261 0.10 7.21 6.53
N ILE A 262 1.02 6.93 5.60
CA ILE A 262 0.87 7.26 4.17
C ILE A 262 0.87 5.95 3.39
N GLU A 263 -0.31 5.57 2.90
CA GLU A 263 -0.57 4.32 2.16
C GLU A 263 -0.10 4.41 0.69
N HIS A 264 1.15 4.80 0.44
CA HIS A 264 1.67 4.98 -0.93
C HIS A 264 1.59 3.69 -1.78
N THR A 265 1.59 2.51 -1.16
CA THR A 265 1.44 1.23 -1.87
C THR A 265 0.04 1.05 -2.47
N LYS A 266 -0.95 1.87 -2.09
CA LYS A 266 -2.31 1.90 -2.70
C LYS A 266 -2.36 2.62 -4.04
N LEU A 267 -1.28 3.32 -4.41
CA LEU A 267 -1.14 3.94 -5.73
C LEU A 267 -1.24 2.93 -6.86
N VAL A 268 -0.94 1.66 -6.57
CA VAL A 268 -1.05 0.55 -7.52
C VAL A 268 -1.91 -0.54 -6.87
N ARG A 269 -2.99 -0.92 -7.56
CA ARG A 269 -3.96 -1.88 -7.03
C ARG A 269 -3.28 -3.26 -6.93
N HIS A 270 -3.59 -3.98 -5.85
CA HIS A 270 -2.97 -5.27 -5.45
C HIS A 270 -1.48 -5.23 -5.11
N PHE A 271 -0.77 -4.12 -5.30
CA PHE A 271 0.67 -4.03 -5.08
C PHE A 271 1.08 -4.47 -3.67
N ASP A 272 0.46 -3.89 -2.64
CA ASP A 272 0.77 -4.24 -1.26
C ASP A 272 0.55 -5.73 -0.95
N HIS A 273 -0.50 -6.33 -1.51
CA HIS A 273 -0.82 -7.75 -1.30
C HIS A 273 0.20 -8.66 -1.97
N LEU A 274 0.52 -8.38 -3.23
CA LEU A 274 1.41 -9.23 -4.01
C LEU A 274 2.85 -9.11 -3.53
N TYR A 275 3.29 -7.93 -3.11
CA TYR A 275 4.62 -7.65 -2.54
C TYR A 275 4.65 -7.75 -1.00
N LYS A 276 3.88 -8.66 -0.41
CA LYS A 276 3.85 -8.84 1.05
C LYS A 276 4.65 -10.05 1.53
N THR A 277 4.56 -11.16 0.82
CA THR A 277 5.06 -12.46 1.29
C THR A 277 6.31 -12.87 0.54
N PHE A 278 7.29 -13.44 1.24
CA PHE A 278 8.52 -13.98 0.67
C PHE A 278 8.75 -15.41 1.13
N ALA A 279 9.35 -16.23 0.28
CA ALA A 279 9.79 -17.59 0.61
C ALA A 279 11.32 -17.70 0.76
N SER A 280 12.06 -16.64 0.45
CA SER A 280 13.52 -16.59 0.54
C SER A 280 14.02 -15.17 0.79
N LEU A 281 15.30 -15.01 1.14
CA LEU A 281 15.93 -13.70 1.28
C LEU A 281 16.03 -12.95 -0.06
N ASP A 282 16.26 -13.65 -1.17
CA ASP A 282 16.26 -13.01 -2.50
C ASP A 282 14.88 -12.44 -2.84
N GLU A 283 13.80 -13.20 -2.57
CA GLU A 283 12.44 -12.69 -2.72
C GLU A 283 12.15 -11.51 -1.79
N LEU A 284 12.64 -11.55 -0.55
CA LEU A 284 12.52 -10.43 0.38
C LEU A 284 13.24 -9.18 -0.15
N GLU A 285 14.47 -9.30 -0.66
CA GLU A 285 15.20 -8.19 -1.27
C GLU A 285 14.39 -7.57 -2.42
N VAL A 286 13.91 -8.39 -3.34
CA VAL A 286 13.16 -7.98 -4.53
C VAL A 286 11.85 -7.29 -4.14
N ILE A 287 11.17 -7.77 -3.08
CA ILE A 287 9.98 -7.11 -2.53
C ILE A 287 10.29 -5.72 -1.97
N LEU A 288 11.37 -5.58 -1.21
CA LEU A 288 11.80 -4.31 -0.66
C LEU A 288 12.19 -3.34 -1.77
N MET A 289 12.93 -3.81 -2.78
CA MET A 289 13.32 -3.04 -3.96
C MET A 289 12.10 -2.54 -4.73
N ALA A 290 11.11 -3.39 -5.01
CA ALA A 290 9.89 -2.98 -5.72
C ALA A 290 9.13 -1.89 -4.95
N ARG A 291 8.97 -2.05 -3.63
CA ARG A 291 8.35 -1.03 -2.76
C ARG A 291 9.11 0.29 -2.80
N MET A 292 10.45 0.24 -2.73
CA MET A 292 11.28 1.45 -2.78
C MET A 292 11.33 2.08 -4.17
N TYR A 293 11.24 1.28 -5.23
CA TYR A 293 11.09 1.79 -6.58
C TYR A 293 9.77 2.56 -6.73
N LEU A 294 8.64 2.00 -6.30
CA LEU A 294 7.37 2.73 -6.29
C LEU A 294 7.46 4.02 -5.47
N LEU A 295 8.05 3.96 -4.28
CA LEU A 295 8.28 5.16 -3.46
C LEU A 295 9.13 6.21 -4.18
N SER A 296 10.18 5.79 -4.89
CA SER A 296 11.07 6.71 -5.62
C SER A 296 10.35 7.51 -6.71
N LEU A 297 9.29 6.93 -7.30
CA LEU A 297 8.47 7.61 -8.32
C LEU A 297 7.62 8.75 -7.74
N VAL A 298 7.33 8.72 -6.42
CA VAL A 298 6.35 9.63 -5.80
C VAL A 298 6.87 10.40 -4.60
N ILE A 299 8.06 10.09 -4.07
CA ILE A 299 8.53 10.64 -2.81
C ILE A 299 8.63 12.17 -2.84
N LYS A 300 9.06 12.76 -3.96
CA LYS A 300 9.15 14.22 -4.11
C LYS A 300 7.77 14.89 -4.08
N ASP A 301 6.80 14.28 -4.74
CA ASP A 301 5.42 14.78 -4.78
C ASP A 301 4.76 14.63 -3.39
N ILE A 302 4.98 13.50 -2.72
CA ILE A 302 4.55 13.29 -1.32
C ILE A 302 5.16 14.37 -0.42
N GLU A 303 6.48 14.61 -0.51
CA GLU A 303 7.15 15.63 0.29
C GLU A 303 6.57 17.02 0.06
N ALA A 304 6.39 17.41 -1.21
CA ALA A 304 5.79 18.70 -1.56
C ALA A 304 4.35 18.85 -1.02
N SER A 305 3.50 17.85 -1.26
CA SER A 305 2.11 17.85 -0.78
C SER A 305 2.01 17.91 0.76
N LEU A 306 2.85 17.14 1.47
CA LEU A 306 2.86 17.17 2.93
C LEU A 306 3.36 18.51 3.47
N LEU A 307 4.33 19.15 2.82
CA LEU A 307 4.81 20.47 3.23
C LEU A 307 3.70 21.52 3.12
N VAL A 308 2.91 21.48 2.03
CA VAL A 308 1.73 22.35 1.86
C VAL A 308 0.73 22.09 2.97
N GLY A 309 0.29 20.85 3.14
CA GLY A 309 -0.71 20.50 4.14
C GLY A 309 -0.28 20.81 5.58
N LEU A 310 1.00 20.60 5.92
CA LEU A 310 1.54 20.93 7.24
C LEU A 310 1.62 22.43 7.48
N ALA A 311 1.98 23.23 6.47
CA ALA A 311 2.06 24.69 6.60
C ALA A 311 0.70 25.34 6.88
N GLU A 312 -0.40 24.70 6.47
CA GLU A 312 -1.76 25.20 6.73
C GLU A 312 -2.28 24.90 8.14
N VAL A 313 -1.74 23.87 8.81
CA VAL A 313 -2.28 23.36 10.08
C VAL A 313 -1.34 23.52 11.28
N VAL A 314 -0.03 23.67 11.03
CA VAL A 314 1.00 23.83 12.07
C VAL A 314 1.25 25.31 12.34
#